data_AF-A0A356WYF6-F1
#
_entry.id   AF-A0A356WYF6-F1
#
_cell.length_a   1.000
_cell.length_b   1.000
_cell.length_c   1.000
_cell.angle_alpha   90.00
_cell.angle_beta   90.00
_cell.angle_gamma   90.00
#
_symmetry.space_group_name_H-M   'P 1'
#
loop_
_entity.id
_entity.type
_entity.pdbx_description
1 polymer ?
#
loop_
_entity_poly.entity_id
_entity_poly.type
_entity_poly.pdbx_seq_one_letter_code
_entity_poly.pdbx_strand_id
1 'polypeptide(L)'
;RVSYLPNFYDDNLDIAGFNMVGVTHPDALKFYNFSLEDIQSLDGQVVYELSVSSDRKLQPLFEGTIFVLGEEYAVLEMDLKPNSVVQFPPPVQDFDLSYKQQFSNFGGEFWLPVDVRIEGLVEIGVVGLRFPPIGFRQVARLSDYEVNR
;
A
#
# COMPACT_ATOMS: atom_id res chain seq x y z
N ARG A 1 -6.94 19.84 9.52
CA ARG A 1 -7.38 18.87 8.49
C ARG A 1 -6.52 17.63 8.72
N VAL A 2 -7.10 16.53 9.20
CA VAL A 2 -6.33 15.28 9.37
C VAL A 2 -6.06 14.78 7.96
N SER A 3 -4.78 14.76 7.56
CA SER A 3 -4.36 14.00 6.38
C SER A 3 -4.51 12.54 6.75
N TYR A 4 -5.38 11.81 6.05
CA TYR A 4 -5.52 10.38 6.24
C TYR A 4 -4.25 9.70 5.73
N LEU A 5 -3.59 8.94 6.60
CA LEU A 5 -2.50 8.04 6.25
C LEU A 5 -3.07 6.62 6.31
N PRO A 6 -3.21 5.91 5.19
CA PRO A 6 -3.66 4.52 5.21
C PRO A 6 -2.68 3.67 6.01
N ASN A 7 -3.18 2.67 6.74
CA ASN A 7 -2.35 1.64 7.34
C ASN A 7 -2.63 0.32 6.62
N PHE A 8 -1.63 -0.26 5.96
CA PHE A 8 -1.84 -1.46 5.16
C PHE A 8 -1.87 -2.76 5.96
N TYR A 9 -1.72 -2.70 7.28
CA TYR A 9 -2.14 -3.77 8.18
C TYR A 9 -3.66 -3.79 8.42
N ASP A 10 -4.39 -2.73 8.04
CA ASP A 10 -5.84 -2.72 8.15
C ASP A 10 -6.44 -3.70 7.14
N ASP A 11 -7.48 -4.42 7.57
CA ASP A 11 -8.20 -5.38 6.75
C ASP A 11 -8.70 -4.76 5.43
N ASN A 12 -9.20 -3.53 5.48
CA ASN A 12 -9.62 -2.82 4.29
C ASN A 12 -9.19 -1.36 4.34
N LEU A 13 -8.98 -0.77 3.16
CA LEU A 13 -8.50 0.59 2.97
C LEU A 13 -9.42 1.38 2.05
N ASP A 14 -9.81 2.59 2.47
CA ASP A 14 -10.54 3.53 1.63
C ASP A 14 -9.58 4.29 0.70
N ILE A 15 -9.52 3.90 -0.56
CA ILE A 15 -8.70 4.53 -1.60
C ILE A 15 -9.59 5.05 -2.72
N ALA A 16 -9.52 6.34 -3.04
CA ALA A 16 -10.29 6.95 -4.11
C ALA A 16 -11.82 6.73 -4.03
N GLY A 17 -12.35 6.47 -2.83
CA GLY A 17 -13.76 6.12 -2.61
C GLY A 17 -14.10 4.65 -2.80
N PHE A 18 -13.11 3.80 -3.06
CA PHE A 18 -13.24 2.34 -3.05
C PHE A 18 -12.79 1.79 -1.70
N ASN A 19 -13.59 0.88 -1.15
CA ASN A 19 -13.20 0.06 -0.02
C ASN A 19 -12.40 -1.14 -0.55
N MET A 20 -11.08 -1.06 -0.48
CA MET A 20 -10.15 -2.05 -1.05
C MET A 20 -9.72 -3.06 0.00
N VAL A 21 -9.78 -4.35 -0.32
CA VAL A 21 -9.29 -5.42 0.56
C VAL A 21 -7.77 -5.31 0.70
N GLY A 22 -7.25 -5.23 1.92
CA GLY A 22 -5.82 -5.16 2.19
C GLY A 22 -5.06 -6.43 1.79
N VAL A 23 -3.77 -6.31 1.48
CA VAL A 23 -2.93 -7.46 1.12
C VAL A 23 -2.62 -8.37 2.32
N THR A 24 -2.80 -7.85 3.54
CA THR A 24 -2.67 -8.60 4.81
C THR A 24 -4.02 -9.05 5.36
N HIS A 25 -5.13 -8.83 4.66
CA HIS A 25 -6.45 -9.25 5.10
C HIS A 25 -6.47 -10.77 5.39
N PRO A 26 -7.20 -11.28 6.41
CA PRO A 26 -7.26 -12.71 6.73
C PRO A 26 -7.66 -13.61 5.55
N ASP A 27 -8.47 -13.07 4.65
CA ASP A 27 -8.91 -13.71 3.40
C ASP A 27 -8.11 -13.29 2.15
N ALA A 28 -6.92 -12.69 2.28
CA ALA A 28 -6.15 -12.13 1.17
C ALA A 28 -5.92 -13.14 0.02
N LEU A 29 -5.70 -14.41 0.32
CA LEU A 29 -5.51 -15.48 -0.67
C LEU A 29 -6.75 -15.73 -1.57
N LYS A 30 -7.92 -15.20 -1.23
CA LYS A 30 -9.13 -15.25 -2.08
C LYS A 30 -9.15 -14.15 -3.16
N PHE A 31 -8.32 -13.11 -2.97
CA PHE A 31 -8.31 -11.89 -3.77
C PHE A 31 -6.98 -11.66 -4.50
N TYR A 32 -5.88 -12.18 -3.93
CA TYR A 32 -4.52 -11.95 -4.39
C TYR A 32 -3.79 -13.25 -4.69
N ASN A 33 -2.95 -13.21 -5.72
CA ASN A 33 -1.92 -14.21 -5.96
C ASN A 33 -0.58 -13.64 -5.48
N PHE A 34 0.12 -14.41 -4.65
CA PHE A 34 1.46 -14.09 -4.15
C PHE A 34 2.47 -15.02 -4.79
N SER A 35 3.56 -14.46 -5.33
CA SER A 35 4.68 -15.25 -5.86
C SER A 35 5.96 -14.88 -5.14
N LEU A 36 6.74 -15.87 -4.73
CA LEU A 36 8.07 -15.65 -4.16
C LEU A 36 9.03 -15.23 -5.27
N GLU A 37 9.55 -14.02 -5.18
CA GLU A 37 10.51 -13.47 -6.14
C GLU A 37 11.95 -13.71 -5.65
N ASP A 38 12.21 -13.46 -4.37
CA ASP A 38 13.54 -13.63 -3.78
C ASP A 38 13.49 -13.97 -2.28
N ILE A 39 14.60 -14.51 -1.76
CA ILE A 39 14.83 -14.75 -0.33
C ILE A 39 16.09 -13.99 0.08
N GLN A 40 15.89 -12.99 0.94
CA GLN A 40 16.96 -12.11 1.40
C GLN A 40 17.33 -12.40 2.86
N SER A 41 18.52 -11.95 3.26
CA SER A 41 18.95 -11.93 4.66
C SER A 41 19.12 -10.49 5.11
N LEU A 42 18.32 -10.06 6.09
CA LEU A 42 18.40 -8.74 6.70
C LEU A 42 18.70 -8.89 8.19
N ASP A 43 19.84 -8.36 8.64
CA ASP A 43 20.32 -8.47 10.02
C ASP A 43 20.31 -9.92 10.59
N GLY A 44 20.58 -10.90 9.71
CA GLY A 44 20.59 -12.33 10.05
C GLY A 44 19.21 -13.00 10.03
N GLN A 45 18.14 -12.25 9.77
CA GLN A 45 16.79 -12.79 9.62
C GLN A 45 16.46 -13.06 8.14
N VAL A 46 15.67 -14.09 7.88
CA VAL A 46 15.17 -14.40 6.53
C VAL A 46 14.00 -13.48 6.20
N VAL A 47 14.06 -12.84 5.03
CA VAL A 47 13.00 -11.99 4.50
C VAL A 47 12.59 -12.51 3.12
N TYR A 48 11.30 -12.75 2.93
CA TYR A 48 10.72 -13.14 1.65
C TYR A 48 10.27 -11.91 0.88
N GLU A 49 10.77 -11.75 -0.34
CA GLU A 49 10.24 -10.78 -1.29
C GLU A 49 9.13 -11.45 -2.10
N LEU A 50 7.90 -10.96 -1.95
CA LEU A 50 6.73 -11.52 -2.62
C LEU A 50 6.14 -10.48 -3.58
N SER A 51 5.95 -10.86 -4.84
CA SER A 51 5.09 -10.10 -5.74
C SER A 51 3.62 -10.36 -5.40
N VAL A 52 2.81 -9.30 -5.49
CA VAL A 52 1.38 -9.30 -5.23
C VAL A 52 0.67 -8.91 -6.51
N SER A 53 -0.27 -9.75 -6.95
CA SER A 53 -1.12 -9.48 -8.11
C SER A 53 -2.58 -9.76 -7.81
N SER A 54 -3.48 -9.01 -8.46
CA SER A 54 -4.93 -9.22 -8.34
C SER A 54 -5.35 -10.53 -9.01
N ASP A 55 -6.10 -11.37 -8.29
CA ASP A 55 -6.78 -12.56 -8.84
C ASP A 55 -8.14 -12.21 -9.51
N ARG A 56 -8.51 -10.92 -9.52
CA ARG A 56 -9.83 -10.44 -9.94
C ARG A 56 -9.71 -9.26 -10.90
N LYS A 57 -10.05 -9.47 -12.17
CA LYS A 57 -9.92 -8.47 -13.24
C LYS A 57 -10.78 -7.21 -13.08
N LEU A 58 -11.89 -7.29 -12.34
CA LEU A 58 -12.88 -6.20 -12.22
C LEU A 58 -13.04 -5.71 -10.78
N GLN A 59 -12.21 -6.20 -9.86
CA GLN A 59 -12.27 -5.78 -8.46
C GLN A 59 -11.13 -4.78 -8.18
N PRO A 60 -11.43 -3.61 -7.57
CA PRO A 60 -10.44 -2.72 -6.98
C PRO A 60 -9.56 -3.45 -5.96
N LEU A 61 -8.30 -3.67 -6.30
CA LEU A 61 -7.30 -4.37 -5.46
C LEU A 61 -5.92 -3.74 -5.65
N PHE A 62 -4.95 -4.14 -4.83
CA PHE A 62 -3.56 -3.68 -4.92
C PHE A 62 -2.67 -4.62 -5.76
N GLU A 63 -1.58 -4.09 -6.29
CA GLU A 63 -0.53 -4.83 -6.99
C GLU A 63 0.83 -4.24 -6.61
N GLY A 64 1.89 -5.05 -6.59
CA GLY A 64 3.24 -4.59 -6.26
C GLY A 64 4.05 -5.65 -5.53
N THR A 65 4.81 -5.24 -4.52
CA THR A 65 5.73 -6.10 -3.77
C THR A 65 5.55 -5.91 -2.27
N ILE A 66 5.65 -7.00 -1.51
CA ILE A 66 5.74 -6.99 -0.05
C ILE A 66 6.97 -7.77 0.41
N PHE A 67 7.54 -7.35 1.54
CA PHE A 67 8.67 -8.00 2.19
C PHE A 67 8.20 -8.58 3.52
N VAL A 68 8.29 -9.90 3.67
CA VAL A 68 7.75 -10.64 4.81
C VAL A 68 8.87 -11.26 5.63
N LEU A 69 8.91 -10.97 6.93
CA LEU A 69 9.81 -11.60 7.88
C LEU A 69 9.47 -13.08 8.04
N GLY A 70 10.40 -13.98 7.75
CA GLY A 70 10.10 -15.41 7.61
C GLY A 70 9.72 -16.13 8.91
N GLU A 71 10.23 -15.69 10.06
CA GLU A 71 9.95 -16.33 11.35
C GLU A 71 8.61 -15.89 11.94
N GLU A 72 8.24 -14.62 11.75
CA GLU A 72 7.03 -14.03 12.34
C GLU A 72 5.87 -13.91 11.33
N TYR A 73 6.14 -14.12 10.04
CA TYR A 73 5.21 -13.88 8.93
C TYR A 73 4.62 -12.45 8.94
N ALA A 74 5.40 -11.48 9.42
CA ALA A 74 5.04 -10.07 9.47
C ALA A 74 5.54 -9.32 8.22
N VAL A 75 4.73 -8.40 7.69
CA VAL A 75 5.13 -7.51 6.60
C VAL A 75 6.03 -6.41 7.16
N LEU A 76 7.28 -6.35 6.70
CA LEU A 76 8.27 -5.34 7.07
C LEU A 76 8.18 -4.10 6.18
N GLU A 77 7.96 -4.31 4.90
CA GLU A 77 7.89 -3.27 3.88
C GLU A 77 6.90 -3.67 2.81
N MET A 78 6.30 -2.67 2.18
CA MET A 78 5.53 -2.84 0.97
C MET A 78 5.71 -1.68 0.01
N ASP A 79 5.58 -1.97 -1.27
CA ASP A 79 5.50 -1.02 -2.37
C ASP A 79 4.33 -1.45 -3.26
N LEU A 80 3.20 -0.77 -3.12
CA LEU A 80 1.92 -1.18 -3.69
C LEU A 80 1.27 -0.02 -4.44
N LYS A 81 0.57 -0.35 -5.51
CA LYS A 81 -0.32 0.54 -6.24
C LYS A 81 -1.71 -0.05 -6.38
N PRO A 82 -2.76 0.77 -6.48
CA PRO A 82 -4.06 0.30 -6.93
C PRO A 82 -3.95 -0.29 -8.34
N ASN A 83 -4.70 -1.35 -8.62
CA ASN A 83 -4.81 -1.91 -9.96
C ASN A 83 -5.59 -0.98 -10.90
N SER A 84 -5.57 -1.27 -12.20
CA SER A 84 -6.15 -0.41 -13.24
C SER A 84 -7.67 -0.24 -13.18
N VAL A 85 -8.37 -0.94 -12.27
CA VAL A 85 -9.82 -0.81 -12.08
C VAL A 85 -10.15 0.42 -11.23
N VAL A 86 -9.21 0.87 -10.40
CA VAL A 86 -9.40 2.04 -9.53
C VAL A 86 -9.35 3.31 -10.37
N GLN A 87 -10.48 3.99 -10.46
CA GLN A 87 -10.63 5.24 -11.20
C GLN A 87 -11.07 6.37 -10.28
N PHE A 88 -10.39 7.49 -10.37
CA PHE A 88 -10.80 8.70 -9.63
C PHE A 88 -11.97 9.38 -10.36
N PRO A 89 -12.91 10.00 -9.63
CA PRO A 89 -14.01 10.72 -10.26
C PRO A 89 -13.49 11.96 -11.04
N PRO A 90 -14.25 12.43 -12.04
CA PRO A 90 -13.94 13.68 -12.74
C PRO A 90 -13.69 14.84 -11.75
N PRO A 91 -12.75 15.75 -12.05
CA PRO A 91 -12.09 15.98 -13.34
C PRO A 91 -10.78 15.20 -13.55
N VAL A 92 -10.46 14.23 -12.68
CA VAL A 92 -9.28 13.36 -12.85
C VAL A 92 -9.52 12.44 -14.05
N GLN A 93 -8.59 12.42 -14.99
CA GLN A 93 -8.64 11.60 -16.21
C GLN A 93 -7.76 10.37 -16.11
N ASP A 94 -6.60 10.53 -15.49
CA ASP A 94 -5.68 9.46 -15.19
C ASP A 94 -4.98 9.75 -13.86
N PHE A 95 -4.57 8.68 -13.18
CA PHE A 95 -3.94 8.75 -11.88
C PHE A 95 -2.99 7.57 -11.69
N ASP A 96 -1.71 7.87 -11.50
CA ASP A 96 -0.72 6.89 -11.04
C ASP A 96 -0.48 7.12 -9.56
N LEU A 97 -0.57 6.06 -8.75
CA LEU A 97 -0.50 6.13 -7.29
C LEU A 97 0.36 4.99 -6.76
N SER A 98 1.37 5.32 -5.98
CA SER A 98 2.13 4.34 -5.24
C SER A 98 2.12 4.65 -3.74
N TYR A 99 2.09 3.58 -2.97
CA TYR A 99 2.18 3.56 -1.53
C TYR A 99 3.39 2.73 -1.15
N LYS A 100 4.32 3.35 -0.46
CA LYS A 100 5.43 2.65 0.19
C LYS A 100 5.32 2.83 1.70
N GLN A 101 5.31 1.71 2.42
CA GLN A 101 5.28 1.73 3.88
C GLN A 101 6.30 0.77 4.46
N GLN A 102 6.92 1.18 5.56
CA GLN A 102 7.77 0.34 6.39
C GLN A 102 7.18 0.21 7.77
N PHE A 103 7.34 -0.96 8.37
CA PHE A 103 6.78 -1.32 9.67
C PHE A 103 7.87 -1.73 10.64
N SER A 104 7.61 -1.50 11.93
CA SER A 104 8.50 -1.94 13.00
C SER A 104 7.68 -2.47 14.18
N ASN A 105 8.25 -3.44 14.88
CA ASN A 105 7.72 -3.96 16.13
C ASN A 105 8.50 -3.37 17.31
N PHE A 106 7.79 -2.90 18.32
CA PHE A 106 8.38 -2.29 19.53
C PHE A 106 8.28 -3.20 20.76
N GLY A 107 8.36 -4.51 20.55
CA GLY A 107 8.25 -5.54 21.60
C GLY A 107 6.81 -5.92 21.95
N GLY A 108 5.85 -5.67 21.06
CA GLY A 108 4.43 -5.93 21.27
C GLY A 108 3.83 -6.87 20.23
N GLU A 109 2.50 -7.03 20.25
CA GLU A 109 1.78 -7.89 19.31
C GLU A 109 1.62 -7.26 17.91
N PHE A 110 1.79 -5.95 17.80
CA PHE A 110 1.48 -5.20 16.58
C PHE A 110 2.75 -4.64 15.91
N TRP A 111 2.78 -4.78 14.59
CA TRP A 111 3.73 -4.11 13.71
C TRP A 111 3.12 -2.78 13.26
N LEU A 112 3.83 -1.67 13.51
CA LEU A 112 3.30 -0.32 13.34
C LEU A 112 4.06 0.40 12.22
N PRO A 113 3.37 1.22 11.39
CA PRO A 113 4.04 1.94 10.31
C PRO A 113 5.02 2.97 10.87
N VAL A 114 6.24 3.06 10.33
CA VAL A 114 7.27 4.01 10.79
C VAL A 114 7.69 5.00 9.70
N ASP A 115 7.58 4.61 8.43
CA ASP A 115 7.80 5.44 7.24
C ASP A 115 6.64 5.20 6.28
N VAL A 116 6.02 6.28 5.80
CA VAL A 116 4.94 6.26 4.82
C VAL A 116 5.28 7.23 3.71
N ARG A 117 5.30 6.74 2.47
CA ARG A 117 5.49 7.53 1.26
C ARG A 117 4.33 7.28 0.32
N ILE A 118 3.72 8.37 -0.12
CA ILE A 118 2.64 8.35 -1.08
C ILE A 118 3.07 9.25 -2.23
N GLU A 119 3.18 8.67 -3.41
CA GLU A 119 3.56 9.38 -4.62
C GLU A 119 2.46 9.21 -5.65
N GLY A 120 2.24 10.25 -6.45
CA GLY A 120 1.33 10.09 -7.56
C GLY A 120 1.43 11.18 -8.60
N LEU A 121 0.92 10.84 -9.78
CA LEU A 121 0.83 11.72 -10.93
C LEU A 121 -0.63 11.81 -11.35
N VAL A 122 -1.16 13.04 -11.40
CA VAL A 122 -2.56 13.31 -11.67
C VAL A 122 -2.69 14.00 -13.01
N GLU A 123 -3.46 13.41 -13.92
CA GLU A 123 -3.89 14.09 -15.14
C GLU A 123 -5.29 14.66 -14.94
N ILE A 124 -5.43 15.97 -15.16
CA ILE A 124 -6.70 16.69 -15.03
C ILE A 124 -7.07 17.26 -16.39
N GLY A 125 -8.33 17.08 -16.77
CA GLY A 125 -8.86 17.74 -17.95
C GLY A 125 -10.35 17.95 -17.87
N VAL A 126 -10.78 19.07 -18.43
CA VAL A 126 -12.19 19.40 -18.64
C VAL A 126 -12.38 19.64 -20.13
N VAL A 127 -13.62 19.56 -20.62
CA VAL A 127 -13.89 19.73 -22.05
C VAL A 127 -13.32 21.08 -22.53
N GLY A 128 -12.40 21.05 -23.51
CA GLY A 128 -11.75 22.23 -24.07
C GLY A 128 -10.48 22.70 -23.35
N LEU A 129 -10.07 22.08 -22.24
CA LEU A 129 -8.84 22.42 -21.51
C LEU A 129 -8.08 21.15 -21.09
N ARG A 130 -6.80 21.07 -21.46
CA ARG A 130 -5.87 20.05 -20.96
C ARG A 130 -4.82 20.74 -20.09
N PHE A 131 -4.59 20.21 -18.90
CA PHE A 131 -3.54 20.68 -18.01
C PHE A 131 -2.35 19.73 -18.07
N PRO A 132 -1.11 20.22 -17.86
CA PRO A 132 0.03 19.33 -17.67
C PRO A 132 -0.19 18.43 -16.45
N PRO A 133 0.35 17.19 -16.43
CA PRO A 133 0.26 16.31 -15.28
C PRO A 133 0.81 16.96 -14.01
N ILE A 134 0.13 16.75 -12.88
CA ILE A 134 0.50 17.29 -11.58
C ILE A 134 1.03 16.15 -10.72
N GLY A 135 2.33 16.19 -10.41
CA GLY A 135 2.94 15.25 -9.47
C GLY A 135 2.77 15.71 -8.02
N PHE A 136 2.56 14.75 -7.12
CA PHE A 136 2.64 14.99 -5.69
C PHE A 136 3.48 13.91 -5.00
N ARG A 137 4.06 14.29 -3.87
CA ARG A 137 4.80 13.39 -2.99
C ARG A 137 4.54 13.79 -1.55
N GLN A 138 4.06 12.84 -0.76
CA GLN A 138 3.85 12.97 0.67
C GLN A 138 4.76 11.97 1.38
N VAL A 139 5.50 12.45 2.38
CA VAL A 139 6.36 11.63 3.23
C VAL A 139 5.97 11.90 4.67
N ALA A 140 5.73 10.85 5.43
CA ALA A 140 5.45 10.90 6.85
C ALA A 140 6.33 9.90 7.60
N ARG A 141 6.79 10.30 8.79
CA ARG A 141 7.47 9.44 9.74
C ARG A 141 6.64 9.42 11.01
N LEU A 142 6.35 8.22 11.52
CA LEU A 142 5.61 8.05 12.76
C LEU A 142 6.57 7.54 13.84
N SER A 143 6.48 8.13 15.02
CA SER A 143 7.33 7.83 16.17
C SER A 143 6.55 7.94 17.47
N ASP A 144 7.18 7.52 18.57
CA ASP A 144 6.67 7.68 19.93
C ASP A 144 5.30 7.02 20.15
N TYR A 145 5.15 5.80 19.61
CA TYR A 145 3.95 5.00 19.77
C TYR A 145 3.67 4.66 21.24
N GLU A 146 2.46 4.98 21.70
CA GLU A 146 1.92 4.54 22.98
C GLU A 146 0.76 3.57 22.72
N VAL A 147 0.95 2.29 23.05
CA VAL A 147 -0.05 1.23 22.83
C VAL A 147 -0.78 0.94 24.15
N ASN A 148 -2.12 1.01 24.13
CA ASN A 148 -3.00 0.67 25.26
C ASN A 148 -2.69 1.40 26.57
N ARG A 149 -2.42 2.70 26.51
CA ARG A 149 -2.27 3.55 27.70
C ARG A 149 -3.59 4.09 28.22
#